data_AF-A0A3P7MY65-F1
#
_entry.id   AF-A0A3P7MY65-F1
#
_cell.length_a   1.000
_cell.length_b   1.000
_cell.length_c   1.000
_cell.angle_alpha   90.00
_cell.angle_beta   90.00
_cell.angle_gamma   90.00
#
_symmetry.space_group_name_H-M   'P 1'
#
loop_
_entity.id
_entity.type
_entity.pdbx_description
1 polymer ?
#
loop_
_entity_poly.entity_id
_entity_poly.type
_entity_poly.pdbx_seq_one_letter_code
_entity_poly.pdbx_strand_id
1 'polypeptide(L)'
;MFFRFKSWEADFNQSVEKVKQLKREPDIPTKLKLYGLYKQATIGDVEGKRPFLLSPAQAKFDAWKEYKGKSKDEAQQMYVEFVNSFLMMETKAEAATAPEGLEPVPGLDVTLENKLCWIKLNRPNKYNALTWEMYNGITNALNYANGADTTVTAITGTGDYFCSGNDLSNFTKVKSPEDLPRMASDAGKLLRDYVDAYINHKKALVALVNGPAIGIAVTVLPLFDLVVASDKMQPPNQRVEEQ
;
A
#
# COMPACT_ATOMS: atom_id res chain seq x y z
N MET A 1 -3.38 9.51 -48.18
CA MET A 1 -3.62 8.68 -46.98
C MET A 1 -3.40 9.58 -45.76
N PHE A 2 -4.46 10.11 -45.16
CA PHE A 2 -4.35 10.97 -43.97
C PHE A 2 -4.32 10.07 -42.73
N PHE A 3 -3.16 9.93 -42.10
CA PHE A 3 -3.06 9.34 -40.76
C PHE A 3 -3.66 10.33 -39.76
N ARG A 4 -4.84 10.00 -39.24
CA ARG A 4 -5.48 10.78 -38.19
C ARG A 4 -4.83 10.37 -36.86
N PHE A 5 -3.83 11.13 -36.41
CA PHE A 5 -3.24 10.94 -35.09
C PHE A 5 -4.36 11.07 -34.04
N LYS A 6 -4.46 10.09 -33.16
CA LYS A 6 -5.39 10.12 -32.04
C LYS A 6 -4.93 11.23 -31.09
N SER A 7 -5.69 12.30 -30.98
CA SER A 7 -5.47 13.33 -29.95
C SER A 7 -5.91 12.79 -28.59
N TRP A 8 -5.08 12.99 -27.57
CA TRP A 8 -5.32 12.56 -26.19
C TRP A 8 -5.95 13.67 -25.32
N GLU A 9 -6.26 14.82 -25.91
CA GLU A 9 -6.67 16.02 -25.18
C GLU A 9 -7.96 15.82 -24.37
N ALA A 10 -8.96 15.15 -24.95
CA ALA A 10 -10.21 14.86 -24.26
C ALA A 10 -10.01 13.91 -23.07
N ASP A 11 -9.26 12.83 -23.27
CA ASP A 11 -8.95 11.84 -22.24
C ASP A 11 -8.08 12.45 -21.12
N PHE A 12 -7.15 13.34 -21.49
CA PHE A 12 -6.30 14.09 -20.57
C PHE A 12 -7.13 15.02 -19.69
N ASN A 13 -7.99 15.84 -20.29
CA ASN A 13 -8.86 16.76 -19.54
C ASN A 13 -9.78 15.99 -18.58
N GLN A 14 -10.34 14.86 -19.01
CA GLN A 14 -11.12 14.00 -18.14
C GLN A 14 -10.28 13.45 -16.98
N SER A 15 -9.04 13.03 -17.25
CA SER A 15 -8.12 12.50 -16.23
C SER A 15 -7.72 13.57 -15.21
N VAL A 16 -7.52 14.82 -15.64
CA VAL A 16 -7.26 15.97 -14.76
C VAL A 16 -8.44 16.21 -13.82
N GLU A 17 -9.68 16.15 -14.33
CA GLU A 17 -10.88 16.27 -13.48
C GLU A 17 -11.01 15.13 -12.48
N LYS A 18 -10.71 13.89 -12.88
CA LYS A 18 -10.70 12.74 -11.96
C LYS A 18 -9.70 12.94 -10.82
N VAL A 19 -8.50 13.46 -11.11
CA VAL A 19 -7.47 13.75 -10.09
C VAL A 19 -7.93 14.82 -9.09
N LYS A 20 -8.71 15.82 -9.53
CA LYS A 20 -9.28 16.84 -8.62
C LYS A 20 -10.34 16.27 -7.67
N GLN A 21 -10.99 15.18 -8.05
CA GLN A 21 -12.08 14.54 -7.29
C GLN A 21 -11.59 13.41 -6.38
N LEU A 22 -10.27 13.21 -6.25
CA LEU A 22 -9.71 12.20 -5.35
C LEU A 22 -10.12 12.48 -3.91
N LYS A 23 -10.73 11.48 -3.26
CA LYS A 23 -11.14 11.57 -1.84
C LYS A 23 -9.95 11.63 -0.89
N ARG A 24 -8.82 11.04 -1.30
CA ARG A 24 -7.59 10.98 -0.53
C ARG A 24 -6.49 11.69 -1.29
N GLU A 25 -5.66 12.41 -0.54
CA GLU A 25 -4.48 13.06 -1.11
C GLU A 25 -3.42 12.00 -1.52
N PRO A 26 -2.90 12.02 -2.76
CA PRO A 26 -1.84 11.12 -3.18
C PRO A 26 -0.54 11.32 -2.38
N ASP A 27 0.34 10.33 -2.41
CA ASP A 27 1.67 10.47 -1.84
C ASP A 27 2.54 11.47 -2.63
N ILE A 28 3.67 11.87 -2.03
CA ILE A 28 4.56 12.88 -2.62
C ILE A 28 5.09 12.44 -4.00
N PRO A 29 5.58 11.20 -4.20
CA PRO A 29 6.02 10.73 -5.51
C PRO A 29 4.92 10.81 -6.58
N THR A 30 3.70 10.37 -6.26
CA THR A 30 2.57 10.44 -7.20
C THR A 30 2.23 11.88 -7.57
N LYS A 31 2.22 12.80 -6.60
CA LYS A 31 1.99 14.23 -6.86
C LYS A 31 3.04 14.84 -7.77
N LEU A 32 4.31 14.51 -7.56
CA LEU A 32 5.41 15.01 -8.38
C LEU A 32 5.31 14.47 -9.82
N LYS A 33 4.99 13.19 -9.98
CA LYS A 33 4.76 12.58 -11.30
C LYS A 33 3.58 13.18 -12.04
N LEU A 34 2.42 13.35 -11.37
CA LEU A 34 1.26 14.04 -11.92
C LEU A 34 1.62 15.47 -12.35
N TYR A 35 2.36 16.19 -11.51
CA TYR A 35 2.79 17.55 -11.81
C TYR A 35 3.69 17.61 -13.05
N GLY A 36 4.72 16.76 -13.11
CA GLY A 36 5.68 16.76 -14.22
C GLY A 36 5.02 16.47 -15.57
N LEU A 37 4.19 15.42 -15.62
CA LEU A 37 3.43 15.05 -16.82
C LEU A 37 2.42 16.13 -17.22
N TYR A 38 1.70 16.72 -16.26
CA TYR A 38 0.75 17.81 -16.54
C TYR A 38 1.45 19.04 -17.14
N LYS A 39 2.61 19.43 -16.60
CA LYS A 39 3.37 20.57 -17.10
C LYS A 39 3.92 20.30 -18.50
N GLN A 40 4.45 19.10 -18.76
CA GLN A 40 4.89 18.72 -20.11
C GLN A 40 3.73 18.69 -21.11
N ALA A 41 2.56 18.16 -20.71
CA ALA A 41 1.36 18.08 -21.56
C ALA A 41 0.76 19.44 -21.92
N THR A 42 0.88 20.44 -21.02
CA THR A 42 0.25 21.76 -21.21
C THR A 42 1.21 22.80 -21.79
N ILE A 43 2.43 22.87 -21.24
CA ILE A 43 3.41 23.90 -21.59
C ILE A 43 4.40 23.36 -22.61
N GLY A 44 4.88 22.13 -22.43
CA GLY A 44 6.00 21.55 -23.17
C GLY A 44 7.24 21.48 -22.29
N ASP A 45 8.41 21.51 -22.91
CA ASP A 45 9.69 21.38 -22.20
C ASP A 45 9.87 22.39 -21.07
N VAL A 46 10.50 21.94 -19.99
CA VAL A 46 10.85 22.80 -18.85
C VAL A 46 11.75 23.96 -19.27
N GLU A 47 11.38 25.17 -18.83
CA GLU A 47 12.14 26.39 -19.06
C GLU A 47 12.53 27.06 -17.72
N GLY A 48 13.62 27.82 -17.73
CA GLY A 48 14.11 28.58 -16.58
C GLY A 48 15.22 27.91 -15.79
N LYS A 49 15.72 28.62 -14.77
CA LYS A 49 16.80 28.13 -13.90
C LYS A 49 16.23 27.16 -12.86
N ARG A 50 16.87 26.01 -12.69
CA ARG A 50 16.57 25.06 -11.61
C ARG A 50 16.69 25.78 -10.26
N PRO A 51 15.65 25.80 -9.41
CA PRO A 51 15.71 26.43 -8.09
C PRO A 51 16.83 25.82 -7.21
N PHE A 52 17.44 26.68 -6.39
CA PHE A 52 18.43 26.27 -5.39
C PHE A 52 17.74 25.87 -4.08
N LEU A 53 18.38 25.01 -3.28
CA LEU A 53 17.87 24.40 -2.03
C LEU A 53 16.86 23.26 -2.25
N LEU A 54 16.94 22.24 -1.38
CA LEU A 54 15.97 21.14 -1.25
C LEU A 54 14.60 21.71 -0.87
N SER A 55 13.83 22.08 -1.88
CA SER A 55 12.56 22.79 -1.74
C SER A 55 11.48 22.13 -2.61
N PRO A 56 10.19 22.30 -2.30
CA PRO A 56 9.11 21.81 -3.14
C PRO A 56 9.15 22.35 -4.58
N ALA A 57 9.67 23.56 -4.77
CA ALA A 57 9.85 24.17 -6.09
C ALA A 57 10.94 23.43 -6.90
N GLN A 58 12.04 23.05 -6.25
CA GLN A 58 13.09 22.25 -6.88
C GLN A 58 12.56 20.87 -7.29
N ALA A 59 11.86 20.16 -6.39
CA ALA A 59 11.31 18.84 -6.69
C ALA A 59 10.30 18.87 -7.86
N LYS A 60 9.45 19.91 -7.93
CA LYS A 60 8.53 20.14 -9.06
C LYS A 60 9.26 20.42 -10.37
N PHE A 61 10.33 21.23 -10.32
CA PHE A 61 11.16 21.50 -11.48
C PHE A 61 11.82 20.23 -12.01
N ASP A 62 12.39 19.42 -11.11
CA ASP A 62 13.06 18.16 -11.47
C ASP A 62 12.07 17.14 -12.05
N ALA A 63 10.90 17.00 -11.44
CA ALA A 63 9.83 16.13 -11.95
C ALA A 63 9.33 16.57 -13.34
N TRP A 64 9.24 17.88 -13.62
CA TRP A 64 8.90 18.35 -14.96
C TRP A 64 10.05 18.09 -15.96
N LYS A 65 11.30 18.31 -15.54
CA LYS A 65 12.49 18.08 -16.36
C LYS A 65 12.64 16.63 -16.82
N GLU A 66 12.18 15.66 -16.03
CA GLU A 66 12.21 14.23 -16.36
C GLU A 66 11.52 13.91 -17.70
N TYR A 67 10.50 14.69 -18.09
CA TYR A 67 9.73 14.48 -19.32
C TYR A 67 10.15 15.37 -20.49
N LYS A 68 11.28 16.08 -20.36
CA LYS A 68 11.81 16.94 -21.42
C LYS A 68 12.04 16.15 -22.71
N GLY A 69 11.66 16.72 -23.84
CA GLY A 69 11.76 16.12 -25.17
C GLY A 69 10.56 15.24 -25.55
N LYS A 70 9.61 15.01 -24.64
CA LYS A 70 8.32 14.40 -24.98
C LYS A 70 7.39 15.42 -25.60
N SER A 71 6.72 15.05 -26.68
CA SER A 71 5.65 15.87 -27.25
C SER A 71 4.50 16.03 -26.26
N LYS A 72 3.67 17.06 -26.48
CA LYS A 72 2.47 17.28 -25.65
C LYS A 72 1.53 16.08 -25.70
N ASP A 73 1.35 15.48 -26.87
CA ASP A 73 0.48 14.31 -27.06
C ASP A 73 1.01 13.07 -26.31
N GLU A 74 2.32 12.82 -26.35
CA GLU A 74 2.94 11.74 -25.57
C GLU A 74 2.79 11.97 -24.07
N ALA A 75 3.00 13.20 -23.60
CA ALA A 75 2.82 13.54 -22.19
C ALA A 75 1.35 13.42 -21.74
N GLN A 76 0.39 13.79 -22.59
CA GLN A 76 -1.03 13.56 -22.35
C GLN A 76 -1.36 12.08 -22.24
N GLN A 77 -0.86 11.25 -23.17
CA GLN A 77 -1.03 9.80 -23.12
C GLN A 77 -0.47 9.22 -21.81
N MET A 78 0.78 9.55 -21.47
CA MET A 78 1.44 9.09 -20.24
C MET A 78 0.67 9.53 -18.99
N TYR A 79 0.10 10.74 -18.98
CA TYR A 79 -0.74 11.22 -17.89
C TYR A 79 -2.02 10.40 -17.76
N VAL A 80 -2.72 10.14 -18.86
CA VAL A 80 -3.96 9.34 -18.89
C VAL A 80 -3.69 7.92 -18.42
N GLU A 81 -2.64 7.27 -18.92
CA GLU A 81 -2.24 5.91 -18.51
C GLU A 81 -1.89 5.87 -17.02
N PHE A 82 -1.14 6.87 -16.55
CA PHE A 82 -0.79 6.96 -15.14
C PHE A 82 -2.01 7.16 -14.25
N VAL A 83 -2.91 8.09 -14.58
CA VAL A 83 -4.15 8.33 -13.81
C VAL A 83 -5.05 7.11 -13.83
N ASN A 84 -5.25 6.46 -14.98
CA ASN A 84 -6.07 5.26 -15.06
C ASN A 84 -5.48 4.12 -14.23
N SER A 85 -4.17 3.89 -14.29
CA SER A 85 -3.51 2.88 -13.45
C SER A 85 -3.60 3.22 -11.97
N PHE A 86 -3.41 4.49 -11.59
CA PHE A 86 -3.54 4.97 -10.23
C PHE A 86 -4.96 4.79 -9.70
N LEU A 87 -5.99 5.18 -10.47
CA LEU A 87 -7.39 5.01 -10.09
C LEU A 87 -7.81 3.55 -10.05
N MET A 88 -7.29 2.70 -10.94
CA MET A 88 -7.50 1.25 -10.85
C MET A 88 -6.88 0.67 -9.58
N MET A 89 -5.70 1.15 -9.16
CA MET A 89 -5.09 0.76 -7.89
C MET A 89 -5.88 1.28 -6.70
N GLU A 90 -6.37 2.52 -6.72
CA GLU A 90 -7.25 3.05 -5.67
C GLU A 90 -8.58 2.30 -5.61
N THR A 91 -9.18 1.94 -6.74
CA THR A 91 -10.42 1.17 -6.79
C THR A 91 -10.20 -0.26 -6.26
N LYS A 92 -9.05 -0.88 -6.55
CA LYS A 92 -8.68 -2.17 -5.95
C LYS A 92 -8.38 -2.07 -4.44
N ALA A 93 -7.86 -0.92 -3.99
CA ALA A 93 -7.60 -0.67 -2.57
C ALA A 93 -8.87 -0.26 -1.78
N GLU A 94 -9.84 0.41 -2.42
CA GLU A 94 -11.18 0.68 -1.88
C GLU A 94 -12.06 -0.59 -1.94
N ALA A 95 -11.84 -1.46 -2.93
CA ALA A 95 -12.39 -2.80 -3.00
C ALA A 95 -11.59 -3.79 -2.11
N ALA A 96 -11.32 -3.41 -0.86
CA ALA A 96 -11.06 -4.37 0.21
C ALA A 96 -12.35 -5.19 0.43
N THR A 97 -12.67 -6.08 -0.51
CA THR A 97 -13.83 -6.95 -0.44
C THR A 97 -13.46 -8.10 0.45
N ALA A 98 -13.72 -7.96 1.75
CA ALA A 98 -13.72 -9.10 2.63
C ALA A 98 -14.73 -10.14 2.07
N PRO A 99 -14.41 -11.44 2.12
CA PRO A 99 -15.35 -12.49 1.75
C PRO A 99 -16.64 -12.36 2.54
N GLU A 100 -17.75 -12.86 1.99
CA GLU A 100 -19.02 -12.91 2.71
C GLU A 100 -18.82 -13.61 4.07
N GLY A 101 -19.23 -12.92 5.15
CA GLY A 101 -19.01 -13.36 6.53
C GLY A 101 -17.79 -12.75 7.23
N LEU A 102 -17.02 -11.88 6.58
CA LEU A 102 -15.97 -11.08 7.19
C LEU A 102 -16.25 -9.58 7.05
N GLU A 103 -16.03 -8.83 8.13
CA GLU A 103 -16.11 -7.37 8.11
C GLU A 103 -14.86 -6.77 7.43
N PRO A 104 -15.01 -5.79 6.52
CA PRO A 104 -13.88 -5.08 5.94
C PRO A 104 -13.05 -4.35 7.00
N VAL A 105 -11.72 -4.48 6.90
CA VAL A 105 -10.79 -3.82 7.83
C VAL A 105 -9.85 -2.89 7.05
N PRO A 106 -9.81 -1.58 7.35
CA PRO A 106 -8.93 -0.65 6.67
C PRO A 106 -7.46 -1.08 6.73
N GLY A 107 -6.85 -1.24 5.55
CA GLY A 107 -5.45 -1.63 5.45
C GLY A 107 -5.19 -3.14 5.56
N LEU A 108 -6.24 -3.95 5.48
CA LEU A 108 -6.17 -5.40 5.42
C LEU A 108 -7.11 -5.89 4.31
N ASP A 109 -6.54 -6.45 3.25
CA ASP A 109 -7.33 -7.07 2.19
C ASP A 109 -7.42 -8.57 2.47
N VAL A 110 -8.62 -9.14 2.41
CA VAL A 110 -8.82 -10.58 2.51
C VAL A 110 -9.56 -11.03 1.25
N THR A 111 -9.06 -12.03 0.52
CA THR A 111 -9.73 -12.55 -0.67
C THR A 111 -9.69 -14.07 -0.71
N LEU A 112 -10.70 -14.67 -1.36
CA LEU A 112 -10.72 -16.08 -1.69
C LEU A 112 -10.50 -16.24 -3.19
N GLU A 113 -9.44 -16.93 -3.57
CA GLU A 113 -9.11 -17.22 -4.97
C GLU A 113 -8.85 -18.72 -5.13
N ASN A 114 -9.75 -19.41 -5.81
CA ASN A 114 -9.73 -20.87 -5.96
C ASN A 114 -9.73 -21.59 -4.60
N LYS A 115 -8.61 -22.20 -4.20
CA LYS A 115 -8.41 -22.88 -2.90
C LYS A 115 -7.49 -22.11 -1.96
N LEU A 116 -7.25 -20.82 -2.24
CA LEU A 116 -6.34 -19.97 -1.50
C LEU A 116 -7.11 -18.85 -0.78
N CYS A 117 -6.90 -18.72 0.53
CA CYS A 117 -7.27 -17.52 1.28
C CYS A 117 -6.06 -16.59 1.33
N TRP A 118 -6.19 -15.39 0.77
CA TRP A 118 -5.19 -14.35 0.86
C TRP A 118 -5.50 -13.42 2.02
N ILE A 119 -4.48 -13.11 2.83
CA ILE A 119 -4.51 -12.04 3.81
C ILE A 119 -3.37 -11.08 3.45
N LYS A 120 -3.70 -9.91 2.94
CA LYS A 120 -2.72 -8.93 2.47
C LYS A 120 -2.71 -7.70 3.36
N LEU A 121 -1.56 -7.40 3.96
CA LEU A 121 -1.36 -6.18 4.72
C LEU A 121 -1.20 -5.02 3.74
N ASN A 122 -2.16 -4.09 3.72
CA ASN A 122 -2.30 -3.09 2.67
C ASN A 122 -2.24 -1.65 3.21
N ARG A 123 -1.18 -1.36 3.97
CA ARG A 123 -0.84 0.01 4.43
C ARG A 123 0.61 0.35 4.06
N PRO A 124 0.98 0.31 2.77
CA PRO A 124 2.38 0.49 2.34
C PRO A 124 2.97 1.83 2.83
N ASN A 125 2.17 2.89 2.82
CA ASN A 125 2.56 4.24 3.30
C ASN A 125 2.77 4.34 4.82
N LYS A 126 2.48 3.26 5.55
CA LYS A 126 2.74 3.09 6.99
C LYS A 126 3.55 1.83 7.26
N TYR A 127 4.26 1.33 6.24
CA TYR A 127 5.07 0.11 6.32
C TYR A 127 4.30 -1.10 6.85
N ASN A 128 3.00 -1.16 6.55
CA ASN A 128 2.08 -2.20 7.02
C ASN A 128 2.03 -2.36 8.54
N ALA A 129 2.24 -1.28 9.32
CA ALA A 129 2.09 -1.31 10.77
C ALA A 129 0.67 -1.77 11.18
N LEU A 130 0.57 -2.61 12.21
CA LEU A 130 -0.66 -3.24 12.69
C LEU A 130 -1.40 -2.33 13.67
N THR A 131 -2.62 -1.93 13.30
CA THR A 131 -3.58 -1.33 14.25
C THR A 131 -4.32 -2.42 15.02
N TRP A 132 -5.05 -2.04 16.08
CA TRP A 132 -5.92 -2.99 16.80
C TRP A 132 -7.00 -3.60 15.90
N GLU A 133 -7.53 -2.82 14.97
CA GLU A 133 -8.50 -3.30 13.99
C GLU A 133 -7.87 -4.35 13.06
N MET A 134 -6.62 -4.14 12.63
CA MET A 134 -5.90 -5.14 11.84
C MET A 134 -5.57 -6.42 12.64
N TYR A 135 -5.21 -6.31 13.92
CA TYR A 135 -5.03 -7.49 14.77
C TYR A 135 -6.29 -8.35 14.78
N ASN A 136 -7.45 -7.75 15.10
CA ASN A 136 -8.73 -8.46 15.08
C ASN A 136 -9.08 -8.97 13.67
N GLY A 137 -8.82 -8.19 12.63
CA GLY A 137 -9.07 -8.57 11.24
C GLY A 137 -8.29 -9.81 10.82
N ILE A 138 -7.01 -9.88 11.15
CA ILE A 138 -6.16 -11.04 10.85
C ILE A 138 -6.63 -12.26 11.65
N THR A 139 -6.91 -12.09 12.96
CA THR A 139 -7.48 -13.15 13.81
C THR A 139 -8.75 -13.73 13.19
N ASN A 140 -9.67 -12.86 12.77
CA ASN A 140 -10.94 -13.26 12.16
C ASN A 140 -10.72 -13.95 10.81
N ALA A 141 -9.81 -13.45 9.97
CA ALA A 141 -9.50 -14.04 8.67
C ALA A 141 -8.89 -15.44 8.78
N LEU A 142 -7.96 -15.64 9.72
CA LEU A 142 -7.37 -16.95 10.02
C LEU A 142 -8.43 -17.94 10.49
N ASN A 143 -9.31 -17.51 11.40
CA ASN A 143 -10.40 -18.35 11.89
C ASN A 143 -11.44 -18.66 10.81
N TYR A 144 -11.77 -17.68 9.97
CA TYR A 144 -12.68 -17.85 8.84
C TYR A 144 -12.14 -18.89 7.84
N ALA A 145 -10.87 -18.80 7.49
CA ALA A 145 -10.23 -19.73 6.55
C ALA A 145 -10.22 -21.19 7.05
N ASN A 146 -10.37 -21.44 8.36
CA ASN A 146 -10.53 -22.79 8.89
C ASN A 146 -11.84 -23.46 8.43
N GLY A 147 -12.90 -22.68 8.22
CA GLY A 147 -14.21 -23.15 7.76
C GLY A 147 -14.47 -22.97 6.27
N ALA A 148 -13.67 -22.15 5.59
CA ALA A 148 -13.80 -21.91 4.16
C ALA A 148 -13.36 -23.13 3.32
N ASP A 149 -13.84 -23.19 2.07
CA ASP A 149 -13.42 -24.17 1.07
C ASP A 149 -12.03 -23.85 0.47
N THR A 150 -11.04 -23.73 1.35
CA THR A 150 -9.63 -23.46 1.01
C THR A 150 -8.72 -24.59 1.50
N THR A 151 -7.55 -24.67 0.89
CA THR A 151 -6.47 -25.60 1.22
C THR A 151 -5.29 -24.86 1.85
N VAL A 152 -5.03 -23.63 1.41
CA VAL A 152 -3.90 -22.81 1.86
C VAL A 152 -4.42 -21.44 2.30
N THR A 153 -3.81 -20.89 3.33
CA THR A 153 -3.92 -19.48 3.71
C THR A 153 -2.56 -18.84 3.52
N ALA A 154 -2.48 -17.76 2.76
CA ALA A 154 -1.23 -17.05 2.49
C ALA A 154 -1.29 -15.61 3.02
N ILE A 155 -0.21 -15.17 3.68
CA ILE A 155 -0.08 -13.81 4.22
C ILE A 155 1.10 -13.10 3.55
N THR A 156 0.88 -11.86 3.09
CA THR A 156 1.94 -11.00 2.51
C THR A 156 1.68 -9.52 2.77
N GLY A 157 2.66 -8.66 2.52
CA GLY A 157 2.52 -7.20 2.57
C GLY A 157 2.45 -6.56 1.19
N THR A 158 1.77 -5.42 1.10
CA THR A 158 1.87 -4.51 -0.05
C THR A 158 3.06 -3.58 0.12
N GLY A 159 3.80 -3.31 -0.96
CA GLY A 159 4.90 -2.34 -1.01
C GLY A 159 6.23 -2.89 -0.52
N ASP A 160 7.07 -2.00 -0.01
CA ASP A 160 8.47 -2.30 0.36
C ASP A 160 8.64 -3.11 1.64
N TYR A 161 7.59 -3.23 2.47
CA TYR A 161 7.63 -3.91 3.76
C TYR A 161 6.66 -5.08 3.77
N PHE A 162 7.04 -6.13 4.50
CA PHE A 162 6.05 -7.11 4.94
C PHE A 162 5.21 -6.46 6.03
N CYS A 163 5.82 -6.08 7.16
CA CYS A 163 5.17 -5.39 8.27
C CYS A 163 6.19 -4.80 9.26
N SER A 164 6.02 -3.54 9.64
CA SER A 164 6.88 -2.84 10.60
C SER A 164 6.50 -3.08 12.09
N GLY A 165 5.50 -3.91 12.35
CA GLY A 165 5.06 -4.27 13.70
C GLY A 165 3.90 -3.38 14.19
N ASN A 166 3.92 -2.96 15.46
CA ASN A 166 2.81 -2.21 16.06
C ASN A 166 2.69 -0.79 15.49
N ASP A 167 1.48 -0.38 15.12
CA ASP A 167 1.20 1.02 14.84
C ASP A 167 1.24 1.86 16.14
N LEU A 168 2.03 2.93 16.14
CA LEU A 168 2.21 3.79 17.31
C LEU A 168 0.92 4.54 17.72
N SER A 169 -0.02 4.72 16.79
CA SER A 169 -1.33 5.31 17.10
C SER A 169 -2.16 4.45 18.04
N ASN A 170 -1.84 3.17 18.21
CA ASN A 170 -2.49 2.31 19.20
C ASN A 170 -2.33 2.85 20.63
N PHE A 171 -1.24 3.59 20.89
CA PHE A 171 -0.91 4.12 22.22
C PHE A 171 -1.46 5.52 22.48
N THR A 172 -2.02 6.21 21.48
CA THR A 172 -2.58 7.57 21.65
C THR A 172 -3.96 7.58 22.29
N LYS A 173 -4.57 6.41 22.50
CA LYS A 173 -5.90 6.25 23.13
C LYS A 173 -5.87 6.29 24.67
N VAL A 174 -4.67 6.33 25.30
CA VAL A 174 -4.52 6.48 26.75
C VAL A 174 -4.91 7.92 27.14
N LYS A 175 -6.01 8.10 27.87
CA LYS A 175 -6.50 9.43 28.28
C LYS A 175 -6.07 9.79 29.70
N SER A 176 -5.97 8.81 30.58
CA SER A 176 -5.47 9.01 31.95
C SER A 176 -4.70 7.79 32.48
N PRO A 177 -3.92 7.95 33.57
CA PRO A 177 -3.25 6.83 34.23
C PRO A 177 -4.20 5.74 34.76
N GLU A 178 -5.46 6.07 35.06
CA GLU A 178 -6.44 5.09 35.52
C GLU A 178 -6.86 4.11 34.41
N ASP A 179 -6.72 4.49 33.13
CA ASP A 179 -7.03 3.63 31.99
C ASP A 179 -5.96 2.54 31.75
N LEU A 180 -4.75 2.73 32.30
CA LEU A 180 -3.58 1.87 32.02
C LEU A 180 -3.81 0.38 32.33
N PRO A 181 -4.36 -0.03 33.49
CA PRO A 181 -4.53 -1.44 33.79
C PRO A 181 -5.53 -2.12 32.84
N ARG A 182 -6.63 -1.44 32.51
CA ARG A 182 -7.63 -1.94 31.56
C ARG A 182 -7.03 -2.09 30.17
N MET A 183 -6.32 -1.06 29.68
CA MET A 183 -5.68 -1.11 28.37
C MET A 183 -4.63 -2.20 28.27
N ALA A 184 -3.83 -2.42 29.32
CA ALA A 184 -2.87 -3.51 29.37
C ALA A 184 -3.56 -4.88 29.31
N SER A 185 -4.67 -5.05 30.02
CA SER A 185 -5.50 -6.27 29.96
C SER A 185 -6.08 -6.50 28.56
N ASP A 186 -6.67 -5.46 27.97
CA ASP A 186 -7.28 -5.52 26.63
C ASP A 186 -6.23 -5.82 25.56
N ALA A 187 -5.05 -5.17 25.62
CA ALA A 187 -3.92 -5.44 24.73
C ALA A 187 -3.40 -6.88 24.92
N GLY A 188 -3.31 -7.35 26.16
CA GLY A 188 -2.91 -8.73 26.46
C GLY A 188 -3.90 -9.74 25.88
N LYS A 189 -5.20 -9.47 25.96
CA LYS A 189 -6.24 -10.32 25.36
C LYS A 189 -6.14 -10.31 23.84
N LEU A 190 -6.02 -9.13 23.23
CA LEU A 190 -5.87 -8.98 21.78
C LEU A 190 -4.68 -9.77 21.24
N LEU A 191 -3.51 -9.66 21.89
CA LEU A 191 -2.31 -10.38 21.47
C LEU A 191 -2.43 -11.89 21.67
N ARG A 192 -3.08 -12.34 22.75
CA ARG A 192 -3.38 -13.77 22.95
C ARG A 192 -4.28 -14.31 21.85
N ASP A 193 -5.42 -13.67 21.61
CA ASP A 193 -6.36 -14.10 20.57
C ASP A 193 -5.71 -14.11 19.18
N TYR A 194 -4.86 -13.11 18.90
CA TYR A 194 -4.08 -13.03 17.67
C TYR A 194 -3.13 -14.22 17.52
N VAL A 195 -2.28 -14.49 18.52
CA VAL A 195 -1.33 -15.61 18.49
C VAL A 195 -2.05 -16.97 18.45
N ASP A 196 -3.13 -17.12 19.21
CA ASP A 196 -3.93 -18.35 19.24
C ASP A 196 -4.53 -18.67 17.87
N ALA A 197 -4.90 -17.66 17.07
CA ALA A 197 -5.42 -17.88 15.72
C ALA A 197 -4.36 -18.44 14.76
N TYR A 198 -3.08 -18.07 14.91
CA TYR A 198 -1.99 -18.72 14.17
C TYR A 198 -1.79 -20.16 14.64
N ILE A 199 -1.68 -20.37 15.95
CA ILE A 199 -1.40 -21.69 16.55
C ILE A 199 -2.50 -22.69 16.18
N ASN A 200 -3.76 -22.28 16.19
CA ASN A 200 -4.91 -23.16 15.96
C ASN A 200 -5.38 -23.16 14.49
N HIS A 201 -4.64 -22.52 13.58
CA HIS A 201 -4.99 -22.54 12.16
C HIS A 201 -4.89 -23.97 11.60
N LYS A 202 -5.89 -24.38 10.81
CA LYS A 202 -6.08 -25.77 10.39
C LYS A 202 -5.66 -26.04 8.94
N LYS A 203 -5.42 -25.00 8.15
CA LYS A 203 -5.00 -25.09 6.74
C LYS A 203 -3.51 -24.82 6.65
N ALA A 204 -2.88 -25.18 5.53
CA ALA A 204 -1.48 -24.84 5.33
C ALA A 204 -1.30 -23.31 5.34
N LEU A 205 -0.48 -22.81 6.26
CA LEU A 205 -0.28 -21.39 6.50
C LEU A 205 1.08 -20.94 5.96
N VAL A 206 1.06 -20.07 4.96
CA VAL A 206 2.25 -19.63 4.23
C VAL A 206 2.49 -18.14 4.41
N ALA A 207 3.69 -17.76 4.83
CA ALA A 207 4.15 -16.37 4.82
C ALA A 207 4.97 -16.10 3.55
N LEU A 208 4.55 -15.12 2.76
CA LEU A 208 5.34 -14.56 1.67
C LEU A 208 5.91 -13.21 2.12
N VAL A 209 7.12 -13.25 2.68
CA VAL A 209 7.79 -12.09 3.28
C VAL A 209 8.46 -11.27 2.17
N ASN A 210 7.71 -10.31 1.62
CA ASN A 210 8.10 -9.48 0.47
C ASN A 210 9.13 -8.38 0.80
N GLY A 211 9.31 -8.06 2.09
CA GLY A 211 10.20 -6.99 2.57
C GLY A 211 10.43 -7.09 4.07
N PRO A 212 11.00 -6.05 4.73
CA PRO A 212 11.29 -6.10 6.15
C PRO A 212 10.07 -6.47 7.00
N ALA A 213 10.28 -7.41 7.92
CA ALA A 213 9.38 -7.77 9.00
C ALA A 213 10.02 -7.32 10.30
N ILE A 214 9.27 -6.64 11.19
CA ILE A 214 9.80 -6.07 12.44
C ILE A 214 8.88 -6.38 13.61
N GLY A 215 9.47 -6.70 14.76
CA GLY A 215 8.75 -6.90 16.01
C GLY A 215 7.76 -8.05 15.93
N ILE A 216 6.50 -7.79 16.29
CA ILE A 216 5.42 -8.80 16.30
C ILE A 216 5.28 -9.55 14.98
N ALA A 217 5.56 -8.88 13.85
CA ALA A 217 5.48 -9.49 12.52
C ALA A 217 6.53 -10.57 12.29
N VAL A 218 7.71 -10.45 12.92
CA VAL A 218 8.75 -11.50 12.90
C VAL A 218 8.41 -12.59 13.89
N THR A 219 7.92 -12.23 15.08
CA THR A 219 7.69 -13.20 16.15
C THR A 219 6.60 -14.22 15.84
N VAL A 220 5.68 -13.90 14.92
CA VAL A 220 4.67 -14.87 14.45
C VAL A 220 5.16 -15.75 13.30
N LEU A 221 6.27 -15.43 12.63
CA LEU A 221 6.77 -16.23 11.50
C LEU A 221 7.05 -17.71 11.85
N PRO A 222 7.58 -18.06 13.04
CA PRO A 222 7.74 -19.46 13.45
C PRO A 222 6.42 -20.24 13.61
N LEU A 223 5.27 -19.57 13.58
CA LEU A 223 3.94 -20.19 13.67
C LEU A 223 3.34 -20.52 12.28
N PHE A 224 4.04 -20.20 11.20
CA PHE A 224 3.66 -20.58 9.83
C PHE A 224 4.26 -21.95 9.48
N ASP A 225 3.58 -22.68 8.59
CA ASP A 225 4.08 -23.94 8.05
C ASP A 225 5.22 -23.72 7.05
N LEU A 226 5.17 -22.61 6.30
CA LEU A 226 6.21 -22.23 5.34
C LEU A 226 6.41 -20.72 5.34
N VAL A 227 7.67 -20.29 5.44
CA VAL A 227 8.08 -18.90 5.31
C VAL A 227 8.98 -18.77 4.09
N VAL A 228 8.54 -18.01 3.09
CA VAL A 228 9.31 -17.68 1.89
C VAL A 228 9.66 -16.20 1.94
N ALA A 229 10.96 -15.90 2.03
CA ALA A 229 11.46 -14.53 2.05
C ALA A 229 12.02 -14.13 0.67
N SER A 230 11.71 -12.92 0.25
CA SER A 230 12.28 -12.31 -0.95
C SER A 230 13.78 -12.07 -0.78
N ASP A 231 14.54 -12.31 -1.85
CA ASP A 231 15.98 -11.99 -1.96
C ASP A 231 16.24 -10.47 -2.05
N LYS A 232 15.21 -9.67 -2.38
CA LYS A 232 15.28 -8.20 -2.42
C LYS A 232 15.19 -7.53 -1.04
N MET A 233 15.26 -8.30 0.04
CA MET A 233 15.23 -7.80 1.41
C MET A 233 16.53 -7.05 1.73
N GLN A 234 16.59 -5.76 1.44
CA GLN A 234 17.73 -4.92 1.83
C GLN A 234 17.54 -4.36 3.25
N PRO A 235 18.57 -4.43 4.11
CA PRO A 235 18.59 -3.67 5.36
C PRO A 235 18.37 -2.18 5.07
N PRO A 236 17.64 -1.43 5.92
CA PRO A 236 17.39 0.01 5.70
C PRO A 236 18.67 0.83 5.46
N ASN A 237 19.81 0.34 5.95
CA ASN A 237 21.10 1.02 5.93
C ASN A 237 21.98 0.64 4.71
N GLN A 238 21.48 -0.19 3.80
CA GLN A 238 22.21 -0.63 2.59
C GLN A 238 21.60 -0.12 1.28
N ARG A 239 20.64 0.82 1.34
CA ARG A 239 20.28 1.65 0.18
C ARG A 239 21.38 2.67 -0.07
N VAL A 240 22.58 2.17 -0.40
CA VAL A 240 23.67 3.02 -0.90
C VAL A 240 23.26 3.47 -2.29
N GLU A 241 23.39 4.77 -2.50
CA GLU A 241 23.22 5.46 -3.77
C GLU A 241 23.99 4.75 -4.88
N GLU A 242 23.27 4.03 -5.74
CA GLU A 242 23.70 3.82 -7.12
C GLU A 242 22.91 4.78 -8.01
N GLN A 243 23.33 6.04 -8.02
CA GLN A 243 23.16 6.98 -9.13
C GLN A 243 24.39 7.87 -9.25
#